data_AF-A0A9Q9RJF7-F1
#
_entry.id   AF-A0A9Q9RJF7-F1
#
_cell.length_a   1.000
_cell.length_b   1.000
_cell.length_c   1.000
_cell.angle_alpha   90.00
_cell.angle_beta   90.00
_cell.angle_gamma   90.00
#
_symmetry.space_group_name_H-M   'P 1'
#
loop_
_entity.id
_entity.type
_entity.pdbx_description
1 polymer ?
#
loop_
_entity_poly.entity_id
_entity_poly.type
_entity_poly.pdbx_seq_one_letter_code
_entity_poly.pdbx_strand_id
1 'polypeptide(L)'
;MHSVCITCAQEFTVVVVDSLASNFINLSSHLIQLVEVLNDLRTKLQPAGRLTNGEAKGFVKQLKYNISNLGEQWPESVPLESPSTDHKYLRHLQPITPESSDYRLLLQDEDRRPQIVEAFISKVLATEVFGHFHWAGGTAAPHVRSLQLFFTPSQLGSPRLFDVQLWTWKTTQLFFEALNSRGDDEKDQNKLYLGRMKNNITLLIIETLGLSINSSGSIAEQLDDILQGAIELDKKLCQQGARWQWKYSYKSHHEGALVFDGDFMNLDRAERLSSDKRAQAQRLVRFVISPALIKRGGKDGMNDELETAVMKMVVSRKN
;
A
#
# COMPACT_ATOMS: atom_id res chain seq x y z
N MET A 1 49.51 -9.89 -14.57
CA MET A 1 49.22 -10.28 -13.17
C MET A 1 47.96 -9.66 -12.56
N HIS A 2 47.30 -8.65 -13.16
CA HIS A 2 46.04 -8.08 -12.62
C HIS A 2 44.74 -8.83 -13.02
N SER A 3 44.77 -9.72 -14.01
CA SER A 3 43.57 -10.41 -14.52
C SER A 3 43.14 -11.61 -13.67
N VAL A 4 43.98 -12.13 -12.78
CA VAL A 4 43.70 -13.37 -12.01
C VAL A 4 42.99 -13.05 -10.67
N CYS A 5 43.16 -11.86 -10.12
CA CYS A 5 42.48 -11.45 -8.87
C CYS A 5 40.99 -11.14 -9.06
N ILE A 6 40.56 -10.69 -10.26
CA ILE A 6 39.17 -10.31 -10.51
C ILE A 6 38.29 -11.56 -10.63
N THR A 7 38.79 -12.61 -11.27
CA THR A 7 38.05 -13.87 -11.46
C THR A 7 37.87 -14.63 -10.14
N CYS A 8 38.91 -14.71 -9.31
CA CYS A 8 38.81 -15.32 -7.97
C CYS A 8 37.84 -14.55 -7.05
N ALA A 9 37.81 -13.21 -7.13
CA ALA A 9 36.86 -12.40 -6.36
C ALA A 9 35.41 -12.59 -6.84
N GLN A 10 35.19 -12.70 -8.15
CA GLN A 10 33.87 -12.99 -8.72
C GLN A 10 33.38 -14.40 -8.34
N GLU A 11 34.23 -15.42 -8.42
CA GLU A 11 33.89 -16.79 -8.02
C GLU A 11 33.62 -16.90 -6.51
N PHE A 12 34.42 -16.24 -5.66
CA PHE A 12 34.15 -16.20 -4.22
C PHE A 12 32.82 -15.51 -3.89
N THR A 13 32.49 -14.41 -4.60
CA THR A 13 31.24 -13.69 -4.38
C THR A 13 30.04 -14.52 -4.81
N VAL A 14 30.13 -15.24 -5.94
CA VAL A 14 29.06 -16.13 -6.41
C VAL A 14 28.86 -17.31 -5.45
N VAL A 15 29.94 -17.98 -5.01
CA VAL A 15 29.85 -19.12 -4.08
C VAL A 15 29.30 -18.72 -2.72
N VAL A 16 29.67 -17.54 -2.20
CA VAL A 16 29.15 -17.03 -0.92
C VAL A 16 27.68 -16.62 -1.06
N VAL A 17 27.29 -15.99 -2.16
CA VAL A 17 25.89 -15.63 -2.43
C VAL A 17 25.02 -16.87 -2.60
N ASP A 18 25.50 -17.89 -3.32
CA ASP A 18 24.78 -19.16 -3.52
C ASP A 18 24.68 -19.98 -2.22
N SER A 19 25.73 -19.98 -1.40
CA SER A 19 25.74 -20.61 -0.07
C SER A 19 24.78 -19.91 0.90
N LEU A 20 24.76 -18.57 0.91
CA LEU A 20 23.81 -17.79 1.70
C LEU A 20 22.38 -18.00 1.21
N ALA A 21 22.15 -18.01 -0.11
CA ALA A 21 20.85 -18.31 -0.69
C ALA A 21 20.37 -19.71 -0.32
N SER A 22 21.25 -20.72 -0.39
CA SER A 22 20.93 -22.11 -0.04
C SER A 22 20.64 -22.28 1.47
N ASN A 23 21.46 -21.68 2.33
CA ASN A 23 21.21 -21.66 3.78
C ASN A 23 19.91 -20.94 4.11
N PHE A 24 19.62 -19.84 3.42
CA PHE A 24 18.39 -19.08 3.61
C PHE A 24 17.15 -19.82 3.10
N ILE A 25 17.25 -20.55 1.98
CA ILE A 25 16.20 -21.46 1.49
C ILE A 25 15.94 -22.57 2.51
N ASN A 26 16.99 -23.17 3.09
CA ASN A 26 16.85 -24.18 4.14
C ASN A 26 16.22 -23.63 5.41
N LEU A 27 16.58 -22.40 5.82
CA LEU A 27 16.00 -21.74 6.99
C LEU A 27 14.54 -21.36 6.75
N SER A 28 14.22 -20.89 5.54
CA SER A 28 12.86 -20.65 5.06
C SER A 28 12.04 -21.95 5.07
N SER A 29 12.59 -23.05 4.56
CA SER A 29 11.93 -24.36 4.57
C SER A 29 11.62 -24.85 5.98
N HIS A 30 12.57 -24.73 6.92
CA HIS A 30 12.34 -25.07 8.32
C HIS A 30 11.30 -24.16 8.98
N LEU A 31 11.32 -22.86 8.70
CA LEU A 31 10.29 -21.92 9.14
C LEU A 31 8.91 -22.30 8.57
N ILE A 32 8.84 -22.67 7.30
CA ILE A 32 7.61 -23.12 6.64
C ILE A 32 7.06 -24.38 7.32
N GLN A 33 7.91 -25.36 7.64
CA GLN A 33 7.52 -26.59 8.33
C GLN A 33 7.07 -26.34 9.77
N LEU A 34 7.81 -25.54 10.54
CA LEU A 34 7.44 -25.15 11.90
C LEU A 34 6.10 -24.43 11.92
N VAL A 35 5.86 -23.55 10.96
CA VAL A 35 4.57 -22.87 10.83
C VAL A 35 3.47 -23.80 10.31
N GLU A 36 3.77 -24.83 9.52
CA GLU A 36 2.76 -25.85 9.17
C GLU A 36 2.30 -26.62 10.39
N VAL A 37 3.23 -27.04 11.24
CA VAL A 37 2.91 -27.70 12.51
C VAL A 37 2.10 -26.75 13.41
N LEU A 38 2.51 -25.48 13.52
CA LEU A 38 1.78 -24.47 14.29
C LEU A 38 0.38 -24.17 13.72
N ASN A 39 0.24 -24.08 12.39
CA ASN A 39 -1.04 -23.85 11.72
C ASN A 39 -1.94 -25.08 11.82
N ASP A 40 -1.41 -26.30 11.73
CA ASP A 40 -2.17 -27.53 11.92
C ASP A 40 -2.69 -27.62 13.37
N LEU A 41 -1.84 -27.30 14.35
CA LEU A 41 -2.25 -27.14 15.76
C LEU A 41 -3.29 -26.04 15.93
N ARG A 42 -3.20 -24.94 15.18
CA ARG A 42 -4.12 -23.80 15.25
C ARG A 42 -5.46 -24.07 14.58
N THR A 43 -5.51 -24.72 13.41
CA THR A 43 -6.80 -25.14 12.80
C THR A 43 -7.57 -26.06 13.73
N LYS A 44 -6.87 -26.81 14.59
CA LYS A 44 -7.43 -27.62 15.67
C LYS A 44 -7.83 -26.81 16.91
N LEU A 45 -7.18 -25.69 17.22
CA LEU A 45 -7.38 -24.91 18.47
C LEU A 45 -8.24 -23.65 18.30
N GLN A 46 -8.04 -22.85 17.26
CA GLN A 46 -8.86 -21.67 16.91
C GLN A 46 -8.67 -21.31 15.42
N PRO A 47 -9.72 -21.37 14.57
CA PRO A 47 -9.62 -20.81 13.24
C PRO A 47 -9.42 -19.30 13.38
N ALA A 48 -8.26 -18.78 12.94
CA ALA A 48 -8.05 -17.34 12.85
C ALA A 48 -9.25 -16.72 12.11
N GLY A 49 -9.89 -15.71 12.71
CA GLY A 49 -11.08 -15.07 12.15
C GLY A 49 -10.84 -14.66 10.71
N ARG A 50 -11.49 -15.35 9.79
CA ARG A 50 -11.35 -15.13 8.35
C ARG A 50 -12.02 -13.82 7.99
N LEU A 51 -11.23 -12.83 7.53
CA LEU A 51 -11.76 -11.55 7.08
C LEU A 51 -12.62 -11.76 5.83
N THR A 52 -13.91 -11.53 5.96
CA THR A 52 -14.85 -11.61 4.85
C THR A 52 -14.66 -10.43 3.89
N ASN A 53 -15.08 -10.60 2.63
CA ASN A 53 -15.06 -9.50 1.68
C ASN A 53 -15.95 -8.32 2.14
N GLY A 54 -17.02 -8.61 2.90
CA GLY A 54 -17.92 -7.59 3.46
C GLY A 54 -17.24 -6.73 4.52
N GLU A 55 -16.51 -7.35 5.45
CA GLU A 55 -15.75 -6.65 6.48
C GLU A 55 -14.60 -5.84 5.88
N ALA A 56 -13.80 -6.45 4.99
CA ALA A 56 -12.74 -5.73 4.27
C ALA A 56 -13.30 -4.50 3.54
N LYS A 57 -14.45 -4.66 2.86
CA LYS A 57 -15.17 -3.56 2.20
C LYS A 57 -15.63 -2.49 3.19
N GLY A 58 -16.08 -2.87 4.39
CA GLY A 58 -16.44 -1.94 5.46
C GLY A 58 -15.26 -1.08 5.91
N PHE A 59 -14.12 -1.70 6.24
CA PHE A 59 -12.91 -0.98 6.65
C PHE A 59 -12.40 -0.04 5.56
N VAL A 60 -12.36 -0.49 4.31
CA VAL A 60 -11.88 0.32 3.19
C VAL A 60 -12.83 1.49 2.92
N LYS A 61 -14.15 1.28 3.04
CA LYS A 61 -15.12 2.38 2.92
C LYS A 61 -14.91 3.44 4.00
N GLN A 62 -14.70 3.03 5.26
CA GLN A 62 -14.43 3.98 6.34
C GLN A 62 -13.13 4.77 6.08
N LEU A 63 -12.07 4.08 5.65
CA LEU A 63 -10.81 4.73 5.33
C LEU A 63 -10.98 5.74 4.19
N LYS A 64 -11.66 5.36 3.10
CA LYS A 64 -11.96 6.26 1.98
C LYS A 64 -12.81 7.46 2.43
N TYR A 65 -13.80 7.24 3.29
CA TYR A 65 -14.63 8.31 3.85
C TYR A 65 -13.78 9.32 4.63
N ASN A 66 -12.90 8.86 5.52
CA ASN A 66 -12.03 9.74 6.30
C ASN A 66 -11.10 10.55 5.40
N ILE A 67 -10.50 9.91 4.38
CA ILE A 67 -9.63 10.60 3.42
C ILE A 67 -10.42 11.64 2.61
N SER A 68 -11.62 11.30 2.14
CA SER A 68 -12.46 12.19 1.34
C SER A 68 -12.90 13.41 2.15
N ASN A 69 -13.34 13.20 3.41
CA ASN A 69 -13.68 14.27 4.34
C ASN A 69 -12.47 15.19 4.62
N LEU A 70 -11.27 14.63 4.77
CA LEU A 70 -10.06 15.43 4.92
C LEU A 70 -9.75 16.24 3.65
N GLY A 71 -9.97 15.65 2.47
CA GLY A 71 -9.83 16.34 1.19
C GLY A 71 -10.77 17.53 1.04
N GLU A 72 -12.04 17.38 1.45
CA GLU A 72 -13.03 18.48 1.46
C GLU A 72 -12.64 19.61 2.42
N GLN A 73 -12.06 19.27 3.58
CA GLN A 73 -11.58 20.25 4.57
C GLN A 73 -10.22 20.83 4.23
N TRP A 74 -9.57 20.36 3.15
CA TRP A 74 -8.22 20.79 2.83
C TRP A 74 -8.22 22.27 2.46
N PRO A 75 -7.47 23.11 3.20
CA PRO A 75 -7.47 24.54 2.98
C PRO A 75 -6.80 24.88 1.64
N GLU A 76 -7.00 26.12 1.20
CA GLU A 76 -6.32 26.62 0.01
C GLU A 76 -4.80 26.50 0.18
N SER A 77 -4.16 25.78 -0.74
CA SER A 77 -2.72 25.62 -0.72
C SER A 77 -2.08 26.98 -0.97
N VAL A 78 -1.20 27.43 -0.08
CA VAL A 78 -0.35 28.57 -0.40
C VAL A 78 0.50 28.17 -1.60
N PRO A 79 0.66 29.01 -2.63
CA PRO A 79 1.61 28.74 -3.70
C PRO A 79 2.95 28.43 -3.05
N LEU A 80 3.42 27.18 -3.19
CA LEU A 80 4.74 26.81 -2.71
C LEU A 80 5.73 27.79 -3.36
N GLU A 81 6.29 28.71 -2.57
CA GLU A 81 7.38 29.59 -3.00
C GLU A 81 8.55 28.69 -3.34
N SER A 82 8.59 28.22 -4.58
CA SER A 82 9.54 27.23 -5.09
C SER A 82 9.64 26.00 -4.18
N PRO A 83 8.81 24.95 -4.37
CA PRO A 83 9.07 23.71 -3.64
C PRO A 83 10.49 23.29 -3.98
N SER A 84 11.29 23.02 -2.94
CA SER A 84 12.57 22.36 -3.15
C SER A 84 12.27 21.18 -4.08
N THR A 85 12.97 21.10 -5.21
CA THR A 85 12.74 20.11 -6.28
C THR A 85 12.96 18.65 -5.80
N ASP A 86 13.14 18.44 -4.50
CA ASP A 86 13.64 17.24 -3.85
C ASP A 86 12.68 16.67 -2.79
N HIS A 87 11.40 17.07 -2.80
CA HIS A 87 10.43 16.46 -1.88
C HIS A 87 10.13 15.01 -2.27
N LYS A 88 10.55 14.07 -1.41
CA LYS A 88 10.43 12.61 -1.55
C LYS A 88 9.06 12.12 -2.00
N TYR A 89 7.98 12.81 -1.65
CA TYR A 89 6.61 12.40 -1.98
C TYR A 89 6.03 13.02 -3.26
N LEU A 90 6.74 13.94 -3.93
CA LEU A 90 6.35 14.42 -5.27
C LEU A 90 6.23 13.28 -6.28
N ARG A 91 7.06 12.23 -6.14
CA ARG A 91 6.99 10.98 -6.93
C ARG A 91 5.65 10.26 -6.83
N HIS A 92 4.85 10.55 -5.80
CA HIS A 92 3.52 9.97 -5.60
C HIS A 92 2.42 10.81 -6.25
N LEU A 93 2.65 12.12 -6.47
CA LEU A 93 1.74 13.00 -7.21
C LEU A 93 1.81 12.77 -8.71
N GLN A 94 3.01 12.62 -9.26
CA GLN A 94 3.21 12.51 -10.71
C GLN A 94 2.40 11.36 -11.38
N PRO A 95 2.31 10.14 -10.80
CA PRO A 95 1.51 9.06 -11.38
C PRO A 95 0.00 9.27 -11.27
N ILE A 96 -0.46 10.20 -10.43
CA ILE A 96 -1.88 10.54 -10.32
C ILE A 96 -2.28 11.38 -11.54
N THR A 97 -1.41 12.28 -11.99
CA THR A 97 -1.62 13.13 -13.17
C THR A 97 -0.66 12.74 -14.32
N PRO A 98 -0.75 11.52 -14.87
CA PRO A 98 0.28 10.97 -15.75
C PRO A 98 0.46 11.75 -17.07
N GLU A 99 -0.57 12.49 -17.50
CA GLU A 99 -0.56 13.24 -18.76
C GLU A 99 -0.27 14.74 -18.57
N SER A 100 -0.13 15.22 -17.33
CA SER A 100 0.13 16.63 -17.07
C SER A 100 0.88 16.80 -15.75
N SER A 101 1.99 17.53 -15.77
CA SER A 101 2.64 18.08 -14.57
C SER A 101 1.75 19.10 -13.80
N ASP A 102 0.48 19.25 -14.19
CA ASP A 102 -0.51 20.22 -13.73
C ASP A 102 -1.16 19.87 -12.38
N TYR A 103 -0.59 18.94 -11.60
CA TYR A 103 -1.10 18.67 -10.24
C TYR A 103 -1.17 19.95 -9.39
N ARG A 104 -0.28 20.92 -9.65
CA ARG A 104 -0.29 22.24 -8.98
C ARG A 104 -1.52 23.06 -9.35
N LEU A 105 -1.90 23.09 -10.64
CA LEU A 105 -3.11 23.79 -11.09
C LEU A 105 -4.35 23.15 -10.49
N LEU A 106 -4.37 21.82 -10.39
CA LEU A 106 -5.50 21.09 -9.79
C LEU A 106 -5.59 21.24 -8.27
N LEU A 107 -4.48 21.53 -7.58
CA LEU A 107 -4.48 21.88 -6.15
C LEU A 107 -4.98 23.31 -5.89
N GLN A 108 -4.84 24.21 -6.88
CA GLN A 108 -5.36 25.58 -6.83
C GLN A 108 -6.84 25.68 -7.21
N ASP A 109 -7.35 24.72 -7.96
CA ASP A 109 -8.76 24.62 -8.34
C ASP A 109 -9.61 24.13 -7.16
N GLU A 110 -10.50 24.98 -6.63
CA GLU A 110 -11.35 24.65 -5.47
C GLU A 110 -12.22 23.41 -5.67
N ASP A 111 -12.71 23.18 -6.90
CA ASP A 111 -13.58 22.05 -7.22
C ASP A 111 -12.79 20.74 -7.34
N ARG A 112 -11.49 20.82 -7.63
CA ARG A 112 -10.63 19.65 -7.91
C ARG A 112 -9.65 19.34 -6.79
N ARG A 113 -9.31 20.31 -5.95
CA ARG A 113 -8.40 20.16 -4.81
C ARG A 113 -8.78 18.97 -3.92
N PRO A 114 -10.05 18.77 -3.50
CA PRO A 114 -10.42 17.61 -2.68
C PRO A 114 -10.08 16.28 -3.36
N GLN A 115 -10.31 16.17 -4.67
CA GLN A 115 -10.06 14.94 -5.44
C GLN A 115 -8.57 14.62 -5.54
N ILE A 116 -7.72 15.64 -5.70
CA ILE A 116 -6.26 15.48 -5.78
C ILE A 116 -5.67 15.13 -4.42
N VAL A 117 -6.15 15.79 -3.35
CA VAL A 117 -5.72 15.48 -1.98
C VAL A 117 -6.09 14.03 -1.64
N GLU A 118 -7.32 13.59 -1.95
CA GLU A 118 -7.75 12.20 -1.76
C GLU A 118 -6.87 11.22 -2.53
N ALA A 119 -6.59 11.52 -3.80
CA ALA A 119 -5.72 10.70 -4.66
C ALA A 119 -4.31 10.57 -4.08
N PHE A 120 -3.75 11.69 -3.63
CA PHE A 120 -2.40 11.74 -3.09
C PHE A 120 -2.28 10.95 -1.80
N ILE A 121 -3.19 11.17 -0.84
CA ILE A 121 -3.19 10.45 0.43
C ILE A 121 -3.38 8.94 0.17
N SER A 122 -4.34 8.57 -0.69
CA SER A 122 -4.55 7.17 -1.08
C SER A 122 -3.28 6.54 -1.66
N LYS A 123 -2.55 7.30 -2.49
CA LYS A 123 -1.30 6.84 -3.09
C LYS A 123 -0.22 6.63 -2.05
N VAL A 124 -0.02 7.60 -1.15
CA VAL A 124 0.93 7.49 -0.04
C VAL A 124 0.62 6.27 0.82
N LEU A 125 -0.63 6.04 1.22
CA LEU A 125 -0.99 4.86 2.00
C LEU A 125 -0.65 3.55 1.26
N ALA A 126 -0.97 3.47 -0.03
CA ALA A 126 -0.68 2.30 -0.87
C ALA A 126 0.82 2.01 -1.03
N THR A 127 1.68 3.02 -0.94
CA THR A 127 3.12 2.90 -1.22
C THR A 127 4.02 3.00 0.01
N GLU A 128 3.52 3.59 1.09
CA GLU A 128 4.30 3.91 2.29
C GLU A 128 3.76 3.21 3.54
N VAL A 129 2.54 2.68 3.51
CA VAL A 129 1.90 2.02 4.68
C VAL A 129 1.55 0.55 4.40
N PHE A 130 0.77 0.28 3.35
CA PHE A 130 0.32 -1.08 3.06
C PHE A 130 1.49 -1.96 2.59
N GLY A 131 1.62 -3.16 3.16
CA GLY A 131 2.72 -4.10 2.91
C GLY A 131 4.04 -3.69 3.57
N HIS A 132 4.04 -2.67 4.44
CA HIS A 132 5.25 -2.24 5.16
C HIS A 132 5.34 -2.81 6.57
N PHE A 133 4.30 -3.52 7.03
CA PHE A 133 4.30 -4.22 8.30
C PHE A 133 4.58 -3.31 9.50
N HIS A 134 4.18 -2.04 9.44
CA HIS A 134 4.43 -1.08 10.53
C HIS A 134 3.88 -1.56 11.88
N TRP A 135 2.80 -2.33 11.87
CA TRP A 135 2.21 -2.96 13.04
C TRP A 135 3.14 -3.96 13.75
N ALA A 136 4.18 -4.48 13.08
CA ALA A 136 5.18 -5.38 13.66
C ALA A 136 6.27 -4.63 14.46
N GLY A 137 6.30 -3.30 14.37
CA GLY A 137 7.22 -2.43 15.10
C GLY A 137 8.56 -2.18 14.45
N GLY A 138 9.30 -1.21 15.01
CA GLY A 138 10.43 -0.57 14.32
C GLY A 138 11.60 -1.49 13.97
N THR A 139 11.82 -2.53 14.76
CA THR A 139 12.86 -3.52 14.49
C THR A 139 12.41 -4.53 13.44
N ALA A 140 11.20 -5.07 13.54
CA ALA A 140 10.74 -6.16 12.67
C ALA A 140 10.27 -5.68 11.30
N ALA A 141 9.51 -4.58 11.25
CA ALA A 141 8.89 -4.06 10.04
C ALA A 141 9.85 -3.95 8.83
N PRO A 142 11.03 -3.31 8.92
CA PRO A 142 11.93 -3.17 7.76
C PRO A 142 12.50 -4.52 7.29
N HIS A 143 12.75 -5.46 8.20
CA HIS A 143 13.28 -6.78 7.87
C HIS A 143 12.23 -7.64 7.17
N VAL A 144 11.01 -7.70 7.72
CA VAL A 144 9.89 -8.45 7.11
C VAL A 144 9.59 -7.92 5.72
N ARG A 145 9.58 -6.59 5.55
CA ARG A 145 9.40 -5.97 4.24
C ARG A 145 10.53 -6.34 3.27
N SER A 146 11.78 -6.28 3.72
CA SER A 146 12.94 -6.62 2.87
C SER A 146 12.89 -8.07 2.42
N LEU A 147 12.50 -8.99 3.31
CA LEU A 147 12.26 -10.38 2.96
C LEU A 147 11.11 -10.55 1.97
N GLN A 148 9.97 -9.87 2.19
CA GLN A 148 8.86 -9.91 1.25
C GLN A 148 9.28 -9.44 -0.15
N LEU A 149 10.03 -8.34 -0.24
CA LEU A 149 10.54 -7.81 -1.52
C LEU A 149 11.54 -8.77 -2.17
N PHE A 150 12.43 -9.38 -1.38
CA PHE A 150 13.38 -10.39 -1.86
C PHE A 150 12.68 -11.62 -2.43
N PHE A 151 11.60 -12.07 -1.78
CA PHE A 151 10.83 -13.22 -2.25
C PHE A 151 9.93 -12.88 -3.44
N THR A 152 9.48 -11.63 -3.58
CA THR A 152 8.54 -11.23 -4.62
C THR A 152 9.20 -11.36 -6.00
N PRO A 153 8.77 -12.30 -6.85
CA PRO A 153 9.31 -12.48 -8.18
C PRO A 153 9.06 -11.24 -9.03
N SER A 154 10.02 -10.90 -9.90
CA SER A 154 9.91 -9.77 -10.83
C SER A 154 8.77 -9.93 -11.85
N GLN A 155 8.27 -11.16 -12.03
CA GLN A 155 7.19 -11.49 -12.97
C GLN A 155 5.86 -11.72 -12.25
N LEU A 156 4.84 -10.96 -12.65
CA LEU A 156 3.46 -11.15 -12.20
C LEU A 156 2.95 -12.54 -12.67
N GLY A 157 2.43 -13.35 -11.75
CA GLY A 157 1.88 -14.69 -12.05
C GLY A 157 2.84 -15.86 -11.85
N SER A 158 4.07 -15.61 -11.36
CA SER A 158 4.96 -16.70 -10.96
C SER A 158 4.35 -17.54 -9.83
N PRO A 159 4.46 -18.89 -9.87
CA PRO A 159 4.06 -19.77 -8.76
C PRO A 159 4.68 -19.36 -7.41
N ARG A 160 5.86 -18.74 -7.45
CA ARG A 160 6.54 -18.22 -6.25
C ARG A 160 5.78 -17.10 -5.53
N LEU A 161 4.84 -16.42 -6.18
CA LEU A 161 4.00 -15.41 -5.53
C LEU A 161 3.06 -16.01 -4.49
N PHE A 162 2.56 -17.22 -4.76
CA PHE A 162 1.78 -17.98 -3.80
C PHE A 162 2.64 -18.33 -2.57
N ASP A 163 3.89 -18.75 -2.79
CA ASP A 163 4.83 -19.04 -1.70
C ASP A 163 5.12 -17.79 -0.85
N VAL A 164 5.28 -16.62 -1.46
CA VAL A 164 5.47 -15.35 -0.73
C VAL A 164 4.25 -14.99 0.11
N GLN A 165 3.05 -15.23 -0.42
CA GLN A 165 1.79 -14.96 0.27
C GLN A 165 1.59 -15.92 1.44
N LEU A 166 1.83 -17.21 1.22
CA LEU A 166 1.81 -18.22 2.26
C LEU A 166 2.83 -17.87 3.36
N TRP A 167 4.06 -17.52 2.97
CA TRP A 167 5.09 -17.04 3.89
C TRP A 167 4.64 -15.80 4.66
N THR A 168 4.10 -14.77 3.97
CA THR A 168 3.64 -13.53 4.59
C THR A 168 2.58 -13.81 5.66
N TRP A 169 1.59 -14.63 5.32
CA TRP A 169 0.53 -15.03 6.24
C TRP A 169 1.09 -15.80 7.44
N LYS A 170 1.89 -16.83 7.18
CA LYS A 170 2.54 -17.68 8.19
C LYS A 170 3.42 -16.87 9.16
N THR A 171 4.30 -16.04 8.63
CA THR A 171 5.16 -15.14 9.40
C THR A 171 4.36 -14.12 10.20
N THR A 172 3.29 -13.57 9.62
CA THR A 172 2.39 -12.66 10.33
C THR A 172 1.77 -13.32 11.56
N GLN A 173 1.36 -14.59 11.49
CA GLN A 173 0.83 -15.31 12.64
C GLN A 173 1.86 -15.50 13.76
N LEU A 174 3.10 -15.88 13.41
CA LEU A 174 4.19 -15.98 14.37
C LEU A 174 4.47 -14.64 15.07
N PHE A 175 4.44 -13.54 14.32
CA PHE A 175 4.60 -12.21 14.91
C PHE A 175 3.52 -11.90 15.94
N PHE A 176 2.27 -12.32 15.74
CA PHE A 176 1.24 -12.10 16.74
C PHE A 176 1.47 -12.89 18.02
N GLU A 177 1.89 -14.14 17.90
CA GLU A 177 2.22 -14.97 19.06
C GLU A 177 3.39 -14.37 19.83
N ALA A 178 4.44 -13.97 19.13
CA ALA A 178 5.57 -13.28 19.72
C ALA A 178 5.16 -11.94 20.36
N LEU A 179 4.38 -11.09 19.66
CA LEU A 179 3.95 -9.78 20.15
C LEU A 179 3.06 -9.89 21.40
N ASN A 180 2.19 -10.90 21.48
CA ASN A 180 1.33 -11.13 22.63
C ASN A 180 2.11 -11.64 23.85
N SER A 181 3.30 -12.20 23.65
CA SER A 181 4.19 -12.66 24.73
C SER A 181 5.16 -11.59 25.26
N ARG A 182 5.16 -10.38 24.68
CA ARG A 182 6.11 -9.31 25.03
C ARG A 182 5.75 -8.57 26.32
N GLY A 183 6.80 -8.21 27.06
CA GLY A 183 6.73 -7.29 28.20
C GLY A 183 6.37 -5.86 27.79
N ASP A 184 6.09 -5.02 28.78
CA ASP A 184 5.53 -3.68 28.56
C ASP A 184 6.52 -2.71 27.91
N ASP A 185 7.83 -2.84 28.18
CA ASP A 185 8.88 -2.00 27.57
C ASP A 185 8.88 -2.06 26.03
N GLU A 186 8.68 -3.25 25.46
CA GLU A 186 8.70 -3.43 24.01
C GLU A 186 7.41 -2.92 23.34
N LYS A 187 6.29 -2.94 24.07
CA LYS A 187 5.03 -2.30 23.62
C LYS A 187 5.21 -0.79 23.54
N ASP A 188 5.91 -0.19 24.50
CA ASP A 188 6.15 1.25 24.52
C ASP A 188 7.13 1.69 23.44
N GLN A 189 8.17 0.90 23.15
CA GLN A 189 9.03 1.13 21.97
C GLN A 189 8.26 1.07 20.66
N ASN A 190 7.30 0.15 20.53
CA ASN A 190 6.45 0.06 19.34
C ASN A 190 5.57 1.31 19.19
N LYS A 191 4.97 1.80 20.28
CA LYS A 191 4.19 3.05 20.26
C LYS A 191 5.04 4.24 19.82
N LEU A 192 6.26 4.37 20.36
CA LEU A 192 7.20 5.43 19.97
C LEU A 192 7.61 5.35 18.51
N TYR A 193 7.83 4.13 17.99
CA TYR A 193 8.09 3.92 16.57
C TYR A 193 6.91 4.36 15.70
N LEU A 194 5.70 3.90 16.02
CA LEU A 194 4.50 4.26 15.29
C LEU A 194 4.25 5.77 15.31
N GLY A 195 4.41 6.42 16.47
CA GLY A 195 4.30 7.87 16.59
C GLY A 195 5.29 8.62 15.69
N ARG A 196 6.57 8.24 15.70
CA ARG A 196 7.59 8.85 14.81
C ARG A 196 7.29 8.62 13.34
N MET A 197 6.90 7.40 12.97
CA MET A 197 6.58 7.05 11.59
C MET A 197 5.36 7.83 11.08
N LYS A 198 4.27 7.87 11.85
CA LYS A 198 3.06 8.62 11.50
C LYS A 198 3.37 10.12 11.36
N ASN A 199 4.06 10.71 12.34
CA ASN A 199 4.48 12.10 12.28
C ASN A 199 5.31 12.40 11.03
N ASN A 200 6.26 11.54 10.67
CA ASN A 200 7.07 11.73 9.47
C ASN A 200 6.24 11.67 8.17
N ILE A 201 5.30 10.72 8.06
CA ILE A 201 4.41 10.66 6.89
C ILE A 201 3.50 11.88 6.82
N THR A 202 2.91 12.28 7.95
CA THR A 202 2.04 13.45 8.08
C THR A 202 2.74 14.73 7.65
N LEU A 203 3.96 14.98 8.15
CA LEU A 203 4.77 16.14 7.77
C LEU A 203 5.06 16.15 6.27
N LEU A 204 5.48 15.02 5.70
CA LEU A 204 5.76 14.93 4.27
C LEU A 204 4.52 15.16 3.41
N ILE A 205 3.33 14.72 3.85
CA ILE A 205 2.06 15.00 3.16
C ILE A 205 1.76 16.50 3.18
N ILE A 206 1.81 17.12 4.37
CA ILE A 206 1.53 18.54 4.61
C ILE A 206 2.46 19.43 3.76
N GLU A 207 3.76 19.16 3.79
CA GLU A 207 4.78 19.88 3.01
C GLU A 207 4.54 19.71 1.50
N THR A 208 4.28 18.47 1.05
CA THR A 208 4.09 18.18 -0.39
C THR A 208 2.85 18.87 -0.96
N LEU A 209 1.80 19.02 -0.14
CA LEU A 209 0.55 19.69 -0.51
C LEU A 209 0.55 21.20 -0.20
N GLY A 210 1.66 21.76 0.27
CA GLY A 210 1.84 23.21 0.42
C GLY A 210 1.10 23.84 1.60
N LEU A 211 0.85 23.09 2.67
CA LEU A 211 0.31 23.64 3.91
C LEU A 211 1.42 24.06 4.87
N SER A 212 1.23 25.20 5.53
CA SER A 212 2.12 25.62 6.61
C SER A 212 1.96 24.70 7.82
N ILE A 213 3.08 24.19 8.33
CA ILE A 213 3.11 23.27 9.48
C ILE A 213 2.40 23.90 10.69
N ASN A 214 2.56 25.21 10.90
CA ASN A 214 2.00 25.92 12.05
C ASN A 214 0.47 26.03 12.04
N SER A 215 -0.17 25.88 10.89
CA SER A 215 -1.64 25.94 10.74
C SER A 215 -2.28 24.57 10.52
N SER A 216 -1.51 23.49 10.63
CA SER A 216 -1.92 22.14 10.20
C SER A 216 -2.42 21.24 11.34
N GLY A 217 -2.56 21.74 12.58
CA GLY A 217 -2.85 20.92 13.77
C GLY A 217 -4.03 19.95 13.61
N SER A 218 -5.20 20.45 13.22
CA SER A 218 -6.39 19.61 13.01
C SER A 218 -6.29 18.66 11.82
N ILE A 219 -5.55 19.06 10.77
CA ILE A 219 -5.25 18.24 9.60
C ILE A 219 -4.31 17.10 9.98
N ALA A 220 -3.30 17.38 10.82
CA ALA A 220 -2.34 16.40 11.30
C ALA A 220 -2.99 15.34 12.18
N GLU A 221 -3.94 15.72 13.05
CA GLU A 221 -4.74 14.79 13.84
C GLU A 221 -5.59 13.87 12.95
N GLN A 222 -6.29 14.41 11.95
CA GLN A 222 -7.06 13.59 11.00
C GLN A 222 -6.16 12.65 10.18
N LEU A 223 -4.97 13.09 9.79
CA LEU A 223 -3.98 12.24 9.13
C LEU A 223 -3.48 11.12 10.04
N ASP A 224 -3.27 11.40 11.34
CA ASP A 224 -2.88 10.37 12.31
C ASP A 224 -3.94 9.28 12.42
N ASP A 225 -5.22 9.65 12.48
CA ASP A 225 -6.36 8.72 12.51
C ASP A 225 -6.45 7.88 11.22
N ILE A 226 -6.27 8.51 10.06
CA ILE A 226 -6.22 7.82 8.76
C ILE A 226 -5.07 6.81 8.73
N LEU A 227 -3.87 7.20 9.18
CA LEU A 227 -2.70 6.33 9.22
C LEU A 227 -2.92 5.17 10.19
N GLN A 228 -3.48 5.43 11.37
CA GLN A 228 -3.81 4.41 12.35
C GLN A 228 -4.81 3.40 11.78
N GLY A 229 -5.86 3.88 11.12
CA GLY A 229 -6.84 3.04 10.44
C GLY A 229 -6.23 2.20 9.31
N ALA A 230 -5.32 2.78 8.53
CA ALA A 230 -4.60 2.08 7.46
C ALA A 230 -3.67 0.97 8.01
N ILE A 231 -2.96 1.24 9.11
CA ILE A 231 -2.07 0.26 9.77
C ILE A 231 -2.87 -0.92 10.32
N GLU A 232 -3.99 -0.67 10.99
CA GLU A 232 -4.87 -1.75 11.49
C GLU A 232 -5.52 -2.53 10.35
N LEU A 233 -5.84 -1.88 9.23
CA LEU A 233 -6.30 -2.57 8.04
C LEU A 233 -5.18 -3.45 7.45
N ASP A 234 -3.97 -2.93 7.25
CA ASP A 234 -2.82 -3.68 6.74
C ASP A 234 -2.58 -4.96 7.57
N LYS A 235 -2.57 -4.80 8.89
CA LYS A 235 -2.47 -5.87 9.86
C LYS A 235 -3.53 -6.96 9.64
N LYS A 236 -4.80 -6.58 9.48
CA LYS A 236 -5.91 -7.52 9.21
C LYS A 236 -5.75 -8.23 7.87
N LEU A 237 -5.27 -7.53 6.84
CA LEU A 237 -5.04 -8.10 5.50
C LEU A 237 -3.89 -9.12 5.52
N CYS A 238 -2.77 -8.80 6.19
CA CYS A 238 -1.62 -9.69 6.34
C CYS A 238 -1.94 -10.96 7.14
N GLN A 239 -2.94 -10.93 8.02
CA GLN A 239 -3.43 -12.11 8.74
C GLN A 239 -4.20 -13.10 7.85
N GLN A 240 -4.54 -12.72 6.62
CA GLN A 240 -5.29 -13.58 5.72
C GLN A 240 -4.36 -14.41 4.84
N GLY A 241 -4.76 -15.66 4.60
CA GLY A 241 -4.11 -16.49 3.58
C GLY A 241 -4.36 -16.01 2.15
N ALA A 242 -5.37 -15.14 1.93
CA ALA A 242 -5.65 -14.53 0.63
C ALA A 242 -4.82 -13.24 0.43
N ARG A 243 -4.39 -12.97 -0.80
CA ARG A 243 -3.59 -11.77 -1.12
C ARG A 243 -4.47 -10.60 -1.48
N TRP A 244 -4.10 -9.46 -0.95
CA TRP A 244 -4.77 -8.19 -1.15
C TRP A 244 -3.83 -7.25 -1.89
N GLN A 245 -4.34 -6.60 -2.93
CA GLN A 245 -3.57 -5.69 -3.76
C GLN A 245 -4.34 -4.40 -4.02
N TRP A 246 -3.64 -3.29 -3.86
CA TRP A 246 -4.11 -1.97 -4.25
C TRP A 246 -3.70 -1.71 -5.71
N LYS A 247 -4.67 -1.58 -6.62
CA LYS A 247 -4.41 -1.34 -8.05
C LYS A 247 -4.83 0.07 -8.46
N TYR A 248 -3.91 0.80 -9.09
CA TYR A 248 -4.12 2.11 -9.72
C TYR A 248 -4.33 2.03 -11.24
N SER A 249 -3.94 0.93 -11.87
CA SER A 249 -4.22 0.66 -13.28
C SER A 249 -4.37 -0.84 -13.47
N TYR A 250 -5.29 -1.23 -14.35
CA TYR A 250 -5.46 -2.62 -14.77
C TYR A 250 -4.65 -2.97 -16.02
N LYS A 251 -4.04 -1.97 -16.69
CA LYS A 251 -3.24 -2.22 -17.88
C LYS A 251 -1.77 -2.34 -17.52
N SER A 252 -1.24 -3.54 -17.71
CA SER A 252 0.18 -3.81 -17.88
C SER A 252 0.72 -2.95 -19.03
N HIS A 253 1.64 -2.04 -18.73
CA HIS A 253 2.74 -1.67 -19.62
C HIS A 253 2.39 -1.40 -21.09
N HIS A 254 1.36 -0.59 -21.34
CA HIS A 254 1.23 0.08 -22.64
C HIS A 254 0.90 1.55 -22.41
N GLU A 255 1.72 2.40 -23.00
CA GLU A 255 1.78 3.87 -22.97
C GLU A 255 0.52 4.53 -23.59
N GLY A 256 -0.67 4.07 -23.22
CA GLY A 256 -1.95 4.59 -23.69
C GLY A 256 -2.76 5.23 -22.57
N ALA A 257 -3.53 6.27 -22.91
CA ALA A 257 -4.47 6.92 -22.02
C ALA A 257 -5.42 5.89 -21.38
N LEU A 258 -5.65 6.02 -20.06
CA LEU A 258 -6.52 5.10 -19.31
C LEU A 258 -7.98 5.32 -19.74
N VAL A 259 -8.65 4.24 -20.16
CA VAL A 259 -10.06 4.27 -20.60
C VAL A 259 -10.95 3.81 -19.46
N PHE A 260 -12.04 4.53 -19.23
CA PHE A 260 -13.06 4.24 -18.24
C PHE A 260 -13.75 2.91 -18.55
N ASP A 261 -13.77 2.04 -17.55
CA ASP A 261 -14.44 0.75 -17.57
C ASP A 261 -15.40 0.66 -16.37
N GLY A 262 -16.71 0.62 -16.64
CA GLY A 262 -17.74 0.60 -15.60
C GLY A 262 -17.73 -0.68 -14.74
N ASP A 263 -17.11 -1.77 -15.20
CA ASP A 263 -17.03 -3.01 -14.46
C ASP A 263 -15.97 -2.93 -13.35
N PHE A 264 -14.95 -2.10 -13.53
CA PHE A 264 -13.81 -1.98 -12.60
C PHE A 264 -13.64 -0.58 -11.99
N MET A 265 -14.32 0.42 -12.55
CA MET A 265 -14.22 1.82 -12.15
C MET A 265 -15.59 2.41 -11.84
N ASN A 266 -15.56 3.36 -10.94
CA ASN A 266 -16.67 4.21 -10.57
C ASN A 266 -16.25 5.67 -10.82
N LEU A 267 -17.17 6.50 -11.31
CA LEU A 267 -16.89 7.93 -11.44
C LEU A 267 -16.89 8.60 -10.07
N ASP A 268 -16.22 9.74 -9.98
CA ASP A 268 -16.35 10.63 -8.84
C ASP A 268 -17.81 11.04 -8.57
N ARG A 269 -18.13 11.37 -7.32
CA ARG A 269 -19.48 11.78 -6.92
C ARG A 269 -19.96 13.01 -7.71
N ALA A 270 -19.13 14.02 -7.89
CA ALA A 270 -19.49 15.24 -8.62
C ALA A 270 -19.78 14.93 -10.10
N GLU A 271 -18.98 14.06 -10.70
CA GLU A 271 -19.14 13.68 -12.11
C GLU A 271 -20.33 12.76 -12.37
N ARG A 272 -20.72 11.92 -11.39
CA ARG A 272 -21.95 11.11 -11.49
C ARG A 272 -23.22 11.96 -11.52
N LEU A 273 -23.19 13.11 -10.84
CA LEU A 273 -24.34 14.00 -10.73
C LEU A 273 -24.40 15.02 -11.88
N SER A 274 -23.35 15.10 -12.70
CA SER A 274 -23.32 15.99 -13.86
C SER A 274 -24.32 15.55 -14.93
N SER A 275 -25.17 16.49 -15.35
CA SER A 275 -26.10 16.34 -16.46
C SER A 275 -25.46 16.63 -17.83
N ASP A 276 -24.15 16.94 -17.88
CA ASP A 276 -23.46 17.25 -19.12
C ASP A 276 -23.24 15.99 -19.97
N LYS A 277 -24.01 15.90 -21.07
CA LYS A 277 -23.93 14.82 -22.04
C LYS A 277 -22.56 14.70 -22.72
N ARG A 278 -21.78 15.80 -22.84
CA ARG A 278 -20.42 15.77 -23.42
C ARG A 278 -19.43 15.12 -22.46
N ALA A 279 -19.44 15.51 -21.18
CA ALA A 279 -18.63 14.89 -20.14
C ALA A 279 -18.96 13.39 -19.96
N GLN A 280 -20.23 13.01 -20.12
CA GLN A 280 -20.66 11.61 -20.09
C GLN A 280 -20.17 10.79 -21.30
N ALA A 281 -20.01 11.41 -22.47
CA ALA A 281 -19.49 10.77 -23.68
C ALA A 281 -17.96 10.53 -23.62
N GLN A 282 -17.24 11.31 -22.80
CA GLN A 282 -15.80 11.13 -22.62
C GLN A 282 -15.50 9.82 -21.89
N ARG A 283 -14.63 9.00 -22.47
CA ARG A 283 -14.20 7.73 -21.87
C ARG A 283 -12.78 7.78 -21.30
N LEU A 284 -12.04 8.87 -21.48
CA LEU A 284 -10.68 8.97 -20.97
C LEU A 284 -10.67 9.38 -19.49
N VAL A 285 -9.96 8.61 -18.69
CA VAL A 285 -9.68 8.91 -17.29
C VAL A 285 -8.58 9.95 -17.23
N ARG A 286 -8.82 11.04 -16.49
CA ARG A 286 -7.83 12.08 -16.23
C ARG A 286 -6.88 11.67 -15.12
N PHE A 287 -7.43 11.19 -14.01
CA PHE A 287 -6.67 10.66 -12.87
C PHE A 287 -7.50 9.69 -12.02
N VAL A 288 -6.78 8.90 -11.23
CA VAL A 288 -7.36 7.94 -10.28
C VAL A 288 -7.44 8.59 -8.91
N ILE A 289 -8.66 8.77 -8.39
CA ILE A 289 -8.92 9.37 -7.08
C ILE A 289 -8.69 8.35 -5.97
N SER A 290 -9.13 7.10 -6.14
CA SER A 290 -8.80 6.07 -5.18
C SER A 290 -8.63 4.70 -5.84
N PRO A 291 -7.66 3.90 -5.37
CA PRO A 291 -7.35 2.62 -5.99
C PRO A 291 -8.47 1.61 -5.81
N ALA A 292 -8.45 0.59 -6.67
CA ALA A 292 -9.20 -0.63 -6.47
C ALA A 292 -8.54 -1.51 -5.40
N LEU A 293 -9.34 -2.22 -4.62
CA LEU A 293 -8.85 -3.29 -3.74
C LEU A 293 -9.23 -4.64 -4.33
N ILE A 294 -8.20 -5.40 -4.70
CA ILE A 294 -8.34 -6.69 -5.34
C ILE A 294 -7.93 -7.78 -4.36
N LYS A 295 -8.79 -8.78 -4.23
CA LYS A 295 -8.48 -10.02 -3.53
C LYS A 295 -8.10 -11.08 -4.55
N ARG A 296 -6.95 -11.73 -4.35
CA ARG A 296 -6.54 -12.94 -5.06
C ARG A 296 -6.55 -14.12 -4.10
N GLY A 297 -6.96 -15.28 -4.60
CA GLY A 297 -7.20 -16.46 -3.78
C GLY A 297 -8.70 -16.77 -3.70
N GLY A 298 -9.04 -18.04 -3.85
CA GLY A 298 -10.38 -18.56 -3.70
C GLY A 298 -10.91 -18.45 -2.27
N LYS A 299 -12.00 -19.17 -1.98
CA LYS A 299 -12.59 -19.17 -0.63
C LYS A 299 -11.53 -19.55 0.41
N ASP A 300 -10.70 -20.55 0.16
CA ASP A 300 -9.79 -21.06 1.19
C ASP A 300 -8.43 -20.36 1.18
N GLY A 301 -8.31 -19.21 0.50
CA GLY A 301 -7.03 -18.52 0.26
C GLY A 301 -6.16 -19.20 -0.79
N MET A 302 -6.53 -20.42 -1.19
CA MET A 302 -5.92 -21.20 -2.25
C MET A 302 -6.55 -20.85 -3.62
N ASN A 303 -5.72 -20.82 -4.66
CA ASN A 303 -6.03 -20.44 -6.06
C ASN A 303 -5.80 -18.96 -6.42
N ASP A 304 -4.56 -18.63 -6.77
CA ASP A 304 -4.08 -17.30 -7.16
C ASP A 304 -4.64 -16.77 -8.49
N GLU A 305 -5.30 -17.61 -9.28
CA GLU A 305 -5.89 -17.24 -10.58
C GLU A 305 -7.19 -16.45 -10.42
N LEU A 306 -7.90 -16.63 -9.30
CA LEU A 306 -9.18 -15.97 -9.09
C LEU A 306 -9.00 -14.57 -8.49
N GLU A 307 -9.17 -13.53 -9.30
CA GLU A 307 -9.25 -12.14 -8.85
C GLU A 307 -10.69 -11.74 -8.56
N THR A 308 -10.92 -11.14 -7.39
CA THR A 308 -12.19 -10.48 -7.07
C THR A 308 -11.94 -9.02 -6.73
N ALA A 309 -12.56 -8.10 -7.47
CA ALA A 309 -12.58 -6.69 -7.12
C ALA A 309 -13.51 -6.47 -5.92
N VAL A 310 -12.93 -6.36 -4.73
CA VAL A 310 -13.69 -6.10 -3.48
C VAL A 310 -14.15 -4.64 -3.44
N MET A 311 -13.33 -3.75 -3.99
CA MET A 311 -13.66 -2.35 -4.23
C MET A 311 -13.20 -1.93 -5.62
N LYS A 312 -14.12 -1.28 -6.36
CA LYS A 312 -13.80 -0.63 -7.63
C LYS A 312 -12.93 0.61 -7.41
N MET A 313 -12.16 0.95 -8.43
CA MET A 313 -11.42 2.20 -8.50
C MET A 313 -12.38 3.39 -8.56
N VAL A 314 -12.01 4.55 -8.02
CA VAL A 314 -12.72 5.81 -8.25
C VAL A 314 -11.85 6.70 -9.13
N VAL A 315 -12.42 7.26 -10.18
CA VAL A 315 -11.69 8.02 -11.20
C VAL A 315 -12.43 9.31 -11.57
N SER A 316 -11.65 10.32 -11.98
CA SER A 316 -12.16 11.52 -12.66
C SER A 316 -11.91 11.39 -14.17
N ARG A 317 -12.89 11.77 -14.99
CA ARG A 317 -12.75 11.81 -16.44
C ARG A 317 -12.15 13.12 -16.92
N LYS A 318 -11.54 13.09 -18.10
CA LYS A 318 -11.22 14.32 -18.81
C LYS A 318 -12.52 14.98 -19.27
N ASN A 319 -12.64 16.29 -19.06
CA ASN A 319 -13.64 17.12 -19.74
C ASN A 319 -13.19 17.42 -21.17
#